data_AF-A0A942ZT02-F1
#
_entry.id   AF-A0A942ZT02-F1
#
_cell.length_a   1.000
_cell.length_b   1.000
_cell.length_c   1.000
_cell.angle_alpha   90.00
_cell.angle_beta   90.00
_cell.angle_gamma   90.00
#
_symmetry.space_group_name_H-M   'P 1'
#
loop_
_entity.id
_entity.type
_entity.pdbx_description
1 polymer ?
#
loop_
_entity_poly.entity_id
_entity_poly.type
_entity_poly.pdbx_seq_one_letter_code
_entity_poly.pdbx_strand_id
1 'polypeptide(L)'
;MIILPAIDLKDGRCVRLFQGDYATAEQVAADPVETARSFEADGARWMHVVDLDGAKARRPVNDATIFSIRENTTLNIEVGGGIRDMESVEFYLSRGVNRVILGSAALSDPAFVREAVKRWGKKIAVGIDARDGKVAAEGWTAQSETDYMEMARRMEDIGVRYLIVTDIAKDGTMAGPNLVMLDKINRAVSCSVIASGGVSSLKDIVDLNNLGLYGAIAGKALYTKALDLRAAVSACQRLSGNTLKVREEIEDHLERYFLKSDLIPAVVQEASTGEVLMLAYMNRESMIKTLETGYTWFYSRSRQTLWNKGATSGHVQKVVRIAADCDDDTLLVQVVQTGPACHTGSHSCFFKQIF
;
A
#
# COMPACT_ATOMS: atom_id res chain seq x y z
N MET A 1 4.63 4.45 5.44
CA MET A 1 3.36 4.97 4.87
C MET A 1 3.38 4.98 3.35
N ILE A 2 2.27 4.62 2.69
CA ILE A 2 2.06 4.68 1.23
C ILE A 2 1.20 5.87 0.81
N ILE A 3 1.39 6.38 -0.41
CA ILE A 3 0.51 7.38 -1.04
C ILE A 3 -0.30 6.71 -2.14
N LEU A 4 -1.62 6.92 -2.13
CA LEU A 4 -2.57 6.38 -3.10
C LEU A 4 -3.20 7.56 -3.87
N PRO A 5 -2.68 7.94 -5.03
CA PRO A 5 -3.38 8.85 -5.91
C PRO A 5 -4.77 8.30 -6.27
N ALA A 6 -5.79 9.16 -6.26
CA ALA A 6 -7.19 8.78 -6.41
C ALA A 6 -7.77 9.17 -7.77
N ILE A 7 -8.56 8.29 -8.37
CA ILE A 7 -9.44 8.56 -9.50
C ILE A 7 -10.89 8.26 -9.10
N ASP A 8 -11.75 9.27 -9.14
CA ASP A 8 -13.20 9.05 -9.07
C ASP A 8 -13.75 8.98 -10.50
N LEU A 9 -14.47 7.90 -10.83
CA LEU A 9 -15.03 7.65 -12.16
C LEU A 9 -16.52 7.96 -12.20
N LYS A 10 -16.91 8.83 -13.13
CA LYS A 10 -18.31 9.11 -13.47
C LYS A 10 -18.46 9.28 -14.98
N ASP A 11 -19.43 8.60 -15.58
CA ASP A 11 -19.66 8.52 -17.03
C ASP A 11 -18.37 8.16 -17.81
N GLY A 12 -17.55 7.25 -17.25
CA GLY A 12 -16.25 6.83 -17.79
C GLY A 12 -15.13 7.87 -17.69
N ARG A 13 -15.33 9.01 -17.01
CA ARG A 13 -14.37 10.12 -16.92
C ARG A 13 -13.83 10.30 -15.50
N CYS A 14 -12.62 10.85 -15.41
CA CYS A 14 -12.05 11.29 -14.14
C CYS A 14 -12.76 12.56 -13.67
N VAL A 15 -13.50 12.46 -12.57
CA VAL A 15 -14.20 13.60 -11.99
C VAL A 15 -13.74 13.86 -10.57
N ARG A 16 -14.20 14.98 -10.00
CA ARG A 16 -14.11 15.23 -8.57
C ARG A 16 -15.43 15.81 -8.06
N LEU A 17 -15.83 15.37 -6.89
CA LEU A 17 -16.97 15.92 -6.14
C LEU A 17 -16.45 16.82 -5.01
N PHE A 18 -17.19 17.87 -4.68
CA PHE A 18 -17.02 18.62 -3.44
C PHE A 18 -17.84 17.96 -2.34
N GLN A 19 -17.19 17.44 -1.29
CA GLN A 19 -17.83 16.75 -0.16
C GLN A 19 -18.82 15.64 -0.60
N GLY A 20 -18.50 14.95 -1.71
CA GLY A 20 -19.31 13.85 -2.24
C GLY A 20 -20.62 14.25 -2.92
N ASP A 21 -20.85 15.55 -3.14
CA ASP A 21 -22.05 16.01 -3.85
C ASP A 21 -21.92 15.79 -5.36
N TYR A 22 -22.73 14.85 -5.89
CA TYR A 22 -22.79 14.53 -7.31
C TYR A 22 -23.16 15.71 -8.21
N ALA A 23 -23.88 16.72 -7.69
CA ALA A 23 -24.21 17.92 -8.43
C ALA A 23 -22.99 18.82 -8.70
N THR A 24 -21.92 18.64 -7.93
CA THR A 24 -20.66 19.40 -8.05
C THR A 24 -19.60 18.70 -8.89
N ALA A 25 -19.96 17.64 -9.61
CA ALA A 25 -19.02 16.85 -10.39
C ALA A 25 -18.34 17.70 -11.47
N GLU A 26 -17.02 17.83 -11.36
CA GLU A 26 -16.16 18.51 -12.33
C GLU A 26 -15.19 17.51 -12.95
N GLN A 27 -15.00 17.56 -14.27
CA GLN A 27 -13.99 16.75 -14.93
C GLN A 27 -12.59 17.28 -14.61
N VAL A 28 -11.74 16.43 -14.04
CA VAL A 28 -10.37 16.81 -13.62
C VAL A 28 -9.28 16.25 -14.53
N ALA A 29 -9.62 15.24 -15.34
CA ALA A 29 -8.74 14.71 -16.37
C ALA A 29 -9.53 14.10 -17.53
N ALA A 30 -8.93 14.10 -18.72
CA ALA A 30 -9.58 13.63 -19.94
C ALA A 30 -9.68 12.10 -20.01
N ASP A 31 -8.56 11.41 -19.76
CA ASP A 31 -8.43 9.97 -19.94
C ASP A 31 -7.95 9.28 -18.64
N PRO A 32 -8.71 8.30 -18.10
CA PRO A 32 -8.33 7.59 -16.89
C PRO A 32 -7.05 6.75 -16.99
N VAL A 33 -6.76 6.17 -18.16
CA VAL A 33 -5.58 5.33 -18.38
C VAL A 33 -4.32 6.19 -18.40
N GLU A 34 -4.33 7.30 -19.14
CA GLU A 34 -3.23 8.27 -19.16
C GLU A 34 -3.02 8.92 -17.79
N THR A 35 -4.10 9.18 -17.05
CA THR A 35 -4.01 9.66 -15.66
C THR A 35 -3.30 8.64 -14.78
N ALA A 36 -3.68 7.37 -14.84
CA ALA A 36 -3.04 6.31 -14.08
C ALA A 36 -1.56 6.11 -14.49
N ARG A 37 -1.24 6.15 -15.79
CA ARG A 37 0.16 6.12 -16.29
C ARG A 37 0.97 7.28 -15.75
N SER A 38 0.39 8.47 -15.65
CA SER A 38 1.09 9.62 -15.05
C SER A 38 1.41 9.40 -13.57
N PHE A 39 0.50 8.78 -12.82
CA PHE A 39 0.74 8.43 -11.42
C PHE A 39 1.86 7.40 -11.26
N GLU A 40 1.86 6.38 -12.12
CA GLU A 40 2.94 5.39 -12.19
C GLU A 40 4.29 6.03 -12.53
N ALA A 41 4.33 6.92 -13.53
CA ALA A 41 5.55 7.63 -13.93
C ALA A 41 6.09 8.55 -12.82
N ASP A 42 5.23 9.04 -11.93
CA ASP A 42 5.61 9.80 -10.73
C ASP A 42 5.97 8.91 -9.53
N GLY A 43 5.98 7.59 -9.72
CA GLY A 43 6.50 6.60 -8.76
C GLY A 43 5.45 6.07 -7.79
N ALA A 44 4.16 6.36 -7.99
CA ALA A 44 3.11 5.71 -7.23
C ALA A 44 3.13 4.19 -7.47
N ARG A 45 2.80 3.41 -6.43
CA ARG A 45 2.70 1.94 -6.51
C ARG A 45 1.29 1.44 -6.34
N TRP A 46 0.45 2.25 -5.72
CA TRP A 46 -0.96 1.98 -5.49
C TRP A 46 -1.77 3.11 -6.11
N MET A 47 -2.99 2.80 -6.53
CA MET A 47 -3.98 3.76 -6.97
C MET A 47 -5.32 3.42 -6.34
N HIS A 48 -6.01 4.45 -5.87
CA HIS A 48 -7.36 4.36 -5.33
C HIS A 48 -8.36 4.71 -6.43
N VAL A 49 -9.35 3.86 -6.68
CA VAL A 49 -10.39 4.12 -7.68
C VAL A 49 -11.78 3.97 -7.09
N VAL A 50 -12.63 4.97 -7.31
CA VAL A 50 -14.04 4.91 -6.91
C VAL A 50 -14.92 4.95 -8.13
N ASP A 51 -15.71 3.89 -8.36
CA ASP A 51 -16.80 3.89 -9.33
C ASP A 51 -18.01 4.63 -8.73
N LEU A 52 -18.13 5.94 -9.01
CA LEU A 52 -19.21 6.76 -8.47
C LEU A 52 -20.57 6.38 -9.08
N ASP A 53 -20.60 6.00 -10.36
CA ASP A 53 -21.83 5.50 -10.98
C ASP A 53 -22.22 4.17 -10.35
N GLY A 54 -21.24 3.30 -10.10
CA GLY A 54 -21.47 2.02 -9.43
C GLY A 54 -21.95 2.19 -7.99
N ALA A 55 -21.38 3.15 -7.24
CA ALA A 55 -21.84 3.50 -5.90
C ALA A 55 -23.33 3.86 -5.89
N LYS A 56 -23.78 4.64 -6.89
CA LYS A 56 -25.17 5.05 -7.06
C LYS A 56 -26.07 3.92 -7.57
N ALA A 57 -25.59 3.14 -8.54
CA ALA A 57 -26.33 2.04 -9.16
C ALA A 57 -26.35 0.75 -8.31
N ARG A 58 -25.52 0.69 -7.25
CA ARG A 58 -25.33 -0.46 -6.36
C ARG A 58 -24.84 -1.74 -7.08
N ARG A 59 -24.10 -1.55 -8.17
CA ARG A 59 -23.42 -2.59 -8.97
C ARG A 59 -22.27 -1.98 -9.75
N PRO A 60 -21.26 -2.73 -10.20
CA PRO A 60 -20.24 -2.21 -11.12
C PRO A 60 -20.83 -1.55 -12.37
N VAL A 61 -20.30 -0.39 -12.76
CA VAL A 61 -20.71 0.37 -13.97
C VAL A 61 -19.50 0.77 -14.81
N ASN A 62 -18.41 1.23 -14.20
CA ASN A 62 -17.20 1.67 -14.89
C ASN A 62 -16.10 0.58 -14.92
N ASP A 63 -16.49 -0.69 -14.84
CA ASP A 63 -15.55 -1.82 -14.76
C ASP A 63 -14.64 -1.93 -15.99
N ALA A 64 -15.15 -1.70 -17.19
CA ALA A 64 -14.34 -1.70 -18.42
C ALA A 64 -13.19 -0.69 -18.37
N THR A 65 -13.43 0.52 -17.86
CA THR A 65 -12.40 1.54 -17.66
C THR A 65 -11.37 1.11 -16.62
N ILE A 66 -11.82 0.53 -15.50
CA ILE A 66 -10.94 0.05 -14.43
C ILE A 66 -10.02 -1.08 -14.94
N PHE A 67 -10.55 -2.03 -15.71
CA PHE A 67 -9.75 -3.10 -16.30
C PHE A 67 -8.79 -2.58 -17.37
N SER A 68 -9.19 -1.57 -18.15
CA SER A 68 -8.28 -0.93 -19.09
C SER A 68 -7.08 -0.29 -18.37
N ILE A 69 -7.30 0.37 -17.22
CA ILE A 69 -6.19 0.88 -16.40
C ILE A 69 -5.29 -0.27 -15.91
N ARG A 70 -5.89 -1.37 -15.44
CA ARG A 70 -5.17 -2.55 -14.96
C ARG A 70 -4.28 -3.21 -16.01
N GLU A 71 -4.73 -3.23 -17.27
CA GLU A 71 -3.98 -3.78 -18.41
C GLU A 71 -2.84 -2.86 -18.88
N ASN A 72 -2.95 -1.56 -18.59
CA ASN A 72 -2.04 -0.53 -19.14
C ASN A 72 -1.08 0.08 -18.11
N THR A 73 -1.08 -0.44 -16.87
CA THR A 73 -0.20 -0.01 -15.77
C THR A 73 0.21 -1.21 -14.91
N THR A 74 1.32 -1.06 -14.17
CA THR A 74 1.78 -2.02 -13.14
C THR A 74 1.32 -1.64 -11.73
N LEU A 75 0.53 -0.56 -11.61
CA LEU A 75 -0.03 -0.09 -10.35
C LEU A 75 -0.87 -1.19 -9.68
N ASN A 76 -0.74 -1.30 -8.37
CA ASN A 76 -1.73 -2.00 -7.57
C ASN A 76 -3.00 -1.14 -7.51
N ILE A 77 -4.15 -1.74 -7.80
CA ILE A 77 -5.42 -1.02 -7.84
C ILE A 77 -6.27 -1.47 -6.66
N GLU A 78 -6.78 -0.49 -5.89
CA GLU A 78 -7.92 -0.70 -5.02
C GLU A 78 -9.18 -0.05 -5.60
N VAL A 79 -10.30 -0.78 -5.56
CA VAL A 79 -11.57 -0.34 -6.17
C VAL A 79 -12.69 -0.33 -5.14
N GLY A 80 -13.39 0.79 -5.04
CA GLY A 80 -14.67 0.93 -4.35
C GLY A 80 -15.78 1.39 -5.29
N GLY A 81 -17.02 1.32 -4.80
CA GLY A 81 -18.21 1.76 -5.54
C GLY A 81 -19.05 0.60 -6.09
N GLY A 82 -20.26 0.44 -5.56
CA GLY A 82 -21.24 -0.50 -6.10
C GLY A 82 -21.05 -1.98 -5.76
N ILE A 83 -20.02 -2.34 -4.99
CA ILE A 83 -19.73 -3.73 -4.63
C ILE A 83 -20.61 -4.16 -3.45
N ARG A 84 -21.60 -5.01 -3.72
CA ARG A 84 -22.65 -5.41 -2.76
C ARG A 84 -22.74 -6.90 -2.49
N ASP A 85 -22.01 -7.71 -3.25
CA ASP A 85 -22.09 -9.16 -3.21
C ASP A 85 -20.73 -9.80 -3.52
N MET A 86 -20.65 -11.11 -3.27
CA MET A 86 -19.42 -11.88 -3.47
C MET A 86 -19.08 -12.03 -4.96
N GLU A 87 -20.08 -12.01 -5.84
CA GLU A 87 -19.87 -12.07 -7.29
C GLU A 87 -19.09 -10.85 -7.77
N SER A 88 -19.46 -9.65 -7.33
CA SER A 88 -18.75 -8.40 -7.63
C SER A 88 -17.33 -8.40 -7.05
N VAL A 89 -17.13 -8.94 -5.85
CA VAL A 89 -15.79 -9.09 -5.24
C VAL A 89 -14.92 -10.02 -6.10
N GLU A 90 -15.44 -11.19 -6.46
CA GLU A 90 -14.74 -12.18 -7.28
C GLU A 90 -14.47 -11.64 -8.69
N PHE A 91 -15.41 -10.90 -9.27
CA PHE A 91 -15.28 -10.26 -10.58
C PHE A 91 -14.09 -9.32 -10.67
N TYR A 92 -13.88 -8.45 -9.68
CA TYR A 92 -12.71 -7.56 -9.66
C TYR A 92 -11.42 -8.30 -9.33
N LEU A 93 -11.41 -9.10 -8.26
CA LEU A 93 -10.18 -9.73 -7.76
C LEU A 93 -9.62 -10.80 -8.72
N SER A 94 -10.48 -11.55 -9.41
CA SER A 94 -10.06 -12.54 -10.41
C SER A 94 -9.47 -11.92 -11.68
N ARG A 95 -9.72 -10.63 -11.92
CA ARG A 95 -9.23 -9.87 -13.08
C ARG A 95 -8.08 -8.92 -12.74
N GLY A 96 -7.39 -9.19 -11.63
CA GLY A 96 -6.14 -8.52 -11.28
C GLY A 96 -6.27 -7.25 -10.44
N VAL A 97 -7.48 -6.85 -10.02
CA VAL A 97 -7.63 -5.83 -8.97
C VAL A 97 -7.03 -6.38 -7.67
N ASN A 98 -6.22 -5.56 -7.01
CA ASN A 98 -5.43 -6.00 -5.86
C ASN A 98 -6.26 -5.97 -4.56
N ARG A 99 -7.16 -4.99 -4.43
CA ARG A 99 -7.99 -4.80 -3.25
C ARG A 99 -9.38 -4.28 -3.60
N VAL A 100 -10.40 -4.82 -2.95
CA VAL A 100 -11.79 -4.38 -3.06
C VAL A 100 -12.20 -3.66 -1.78
N ILE A 101 -12.89 -2.54 -1.93
CA ILE A 101 -13.32 -1.67 -0.83
C ILE A 101 -14.83 -1.87 -0.60
N LEU A 102 -15.17 -2.36 0.58
CA LEU A 102 -16.55 -2.51 1.03
C LEU A 102 -16.90 -1.33 1.94
N GLY A 103 -17.61 -0.34 1.39
CA GLY A 103 -18.10 0.83 2.14
C GLY A 103 -19.44 0.54 2.82
N SER A 104 -20.54 1.04 2.26
CA SER A 104 -21.89 0.89 2.83
C SER A 104 -22.31 -0.56 3.12
N ALA A 105 -21.77 -1.54 2.37
CA ALA A 105 -22.04 -2.95 2.61
C ALA A 105 -21.52 -3.42 3.97
N ALA A 106 -20.42 -2.83 4.47
CA ALA A 106 -19.87 -3.17 5.77
C ALA A 106 -20.79 -2.76 6.93
N LEU A 107 -21.58 -1.70 6.73
CA LEU A 107 -22.59 -1.28 7.70
C LEU A 107 -23.87 -2.14 7.59
N SER A 108 -24.38 -2.33 6.36
CA SER A 108 -25.68 -2.96 6.14
C SER A 108 -25.64 -4.49 6.16
N ASP A 109 -24.53 -5.11 5.74
CA ASP A 109 -24.35 -6.56 5.70
C ASP A 109 -22.94 -6.99 6.18
N PRO A 110 -22.73 -7.01 7.50
CA PRO A 110 -21.47 -7.45 8.10
C PRO A 110 -21.18 -8.95 7.90
N ALA A 111 -22.20 -9.76 7.61
CA ALA A 111 -22.02 -11.19 7.32
C ALA A 111 -21.36 -11.39 5.96
N PHE A 112 -21.76 -10.59 4.95
CA PHE A 112 -21.08 -10.54 3.66
C PHE A 112 -19.61 -10.15 3.80
N VAL A 113 -19.28 -9.11 4.58
CA VAL A 113 -17.87 -8.72 4.82
C VAL A 113 -17.08 -9.87 5.44
N ARG A 114 -17.66 -10.57 6.43
CA ARG A 114 -17.00 -11.73 7.06
C ARG A 114 -16.68 -12.82 6.05
N GLU A 115 -17.61 -13.15 5.17
CA GLU A 115 -17.35 -14.16 4.14
C GLU A 115 -16.31 -13.67 3.12
N ALA A 116 -16.34 -12.39 2.73
CA ALA A 116 -15.35 -11.80 1.83
C ALA A 116 -13.94 -11.85 2.44
N VAL A 117 -13.79 -11.45 3.71
CA VAL A 117 -12.52 -11.52 4.45
C VAL A 117 -12.05 -12.97 4.61
N LYS A 118 -12.96 -13.89 4.94
CA LYS A 118 -12.60 -15.31 5.05
C LYS A 118 -12.05 -15.88 3.75
N ARG A 119 -12.64 -15.50 2.61
CA ARG A 119 -12.25 -16.02 1.28
C ARG A 119 -11.03 -15.31 0.69
N TRP A 120 -10.93 -13.99 0.86
CA TRP A 120 -9.95 -13.14 0.16
C TRP A 120 -8.95 -12.43 1.07
N GLY A 121 -9.11 -12.54 2.39
CA GLY A 121 -8.19 -12.04 3.40
C GLY A 121 -7.89 -10.55 3.24
N LYS A 122 -6.60 -10.24 3.13
CA LYS A 122 -6.08 -8.88 3.02
C LYS A 122 -6.50 -8.13 1.73
N LYS A 123 -7.07 -8.83 0.75
CA LYS A 123 -7.62 -8.18 -0.46
C LYS A 123 -8.94 -7.43 -0.21
N ILE A 124 -9.47 -7.48 1.00
CA ILE A 124 -10.67 -6.73 1.40
C ILE A 124 -10.27 -5.56 2.30
N ALA A 125 -10.61 -4.34 1.86
CA ALA A 125 -10.62 -3.13 2.68
C ALA A 125 -12.05 -2.75 3.05
N VAL A 126 -12.22 -2.02 4.15
CA VAL A 126 -13.49 -1.38 4.51
C VAL A 126 -13.34 0.13 4.49
N GLY A 127 -14.26 0.80 3.80
CA GLY A 127 -14.40 2.25 3.85
C GLY A 127 -15.27 2.67 5.03
N ILE A 128 -14.75 3.55 5.88
CA ILE A 128 -15.46 4.18 6.99
C ILE A 128 -15.48 5.68 6.72
N ASP A 129 -16.54 6.12 6.06
CA ASP A 129 -16.78 7.55 5.83
C ASP A 129 -17.61 8.09 6.99
N ALA A 130 -17.08 9.10 7.69
CA ALA A 130 -17.72 9.66 8.86
C ALA A 130 -18.05 11.14 8.69
N ARG A 131 -19.19 11.53 9.28
CA ARG A 131 -19.60 12.91 9.48
C ARG A 131 -20.02 13.06 10.94
N ASP A 132 -19.45 14.04 11.64
CA ASP A 132 -19.75 14.30 13.05
C ASP A 132 -19.59 13.06 13.96
N GLY A 133 -18.59 12.21 13.66
CA GLY A 133 -18.32 10.97 14.40
C GLY A 133 -19.25 9.79 14.07
N LYS A 134 -20.20 9.97 13.16
CA LYS A 134 -21.14 8.93 12.73
C LYS A 134 -20.83 8.44 11.33
N VAL A 135 -21.00 7.14 11.10
CA VAL A 135 -20.76 6.52 9.79
C VAL A 135 -21.87 6.95 8.82
N ALA A 136 -21.48 7.44 7.65
CA ALA A 136 -22.39 7.72 6.56
C ALA A 136 -22.73 6.43 5.79
N ALA A 137 -23.98 6.35 5.35
CA ALA A 137 -24.52 5.24 4.55
C ALA A 137 -24.83 5.70 3.13
N GLU A 138 -25.07 4.74 2.23
CA GLU A 138 -25.59 4.98 0.87
C GLU A 138 -24.84 6.04 0.05
N GLY A 139 -23.51 6.01 0.06
CA GLY A 139 -22.70 6.99 -0.70
C GLY A 139 -22.88 8.42 -0.19
N TRP A 140 -23.00 8.57 1.13
CA TRP A 140 -23.11 9.83 1.88
C TRP A 140 -24.47 10.52 1.79
N THR A 141 -25.47 9.86 1.21
CA THR A 141 -26.85 10.38 1.13
C THR A 141 -27.70 10.07 2.35
N ALA A 142 -27.28 9.11 3.19
CA ALA A 142 -27.92 8.76 4.44
C ALA A 142 -26.92 8.77 5.60
N GLN A 143 -27.38 9.04 6.82
CA GLN A 143 -26.58 8.97 8.04
C GLN A 143 -27.03 7.78 8.89
N SER A 144 -26.08 7.08 9.50
CA SER A 144 -26.37 6.05 10.48
C SER A 144 -26.11 6.55 11.90
N GLU A 145 -26.67 5.87 12.90
CA GLU A 145 -26.38 6.14 14.31
C GLU A 145 -25.07 5.47 14.79
N THR A 146 -24.44 4.65 13.94
CA THR A 146 -23.23 3.91 14.30
C THR A 146 -22.03 4.85 14.41
N ASP A 147 -21.33 4.77 15.53
CA ASP A 147 -20.08 5.50 15.75
C ASP A 147 -18.94 4.90 14.92
N TYR A 148 -18.10 5.75 14.34
CA TYR A 148 -17.00 5.30 13.46
C TYR A 148 -15.97 4.40 14.18
N MET A 149 -15.78 4.56 15.50
CA MET A 149 -14.88 3.73 16.31
C MET A 149 -15.50 2.38 16.66
N GLU A 150 -16.83 2.33 16.82
CA GLU A 150 -17.56 1.06 16.95
C GLU A 150 -17.47 0.26 15.66
N MET A 151 -17.71 0.93 14.52
CA MET A 151 -17.58 0.34 13.20
C MET A 151 -16.16 -0.21 12.96
N ALA A 152 -15.13 0.56 13.27
CA ALA A 152 -13.74 0.15 13.11
C ALA A 152 -13.40 -1.12 13.89
N ARG A 153 -13.75 -1.18 15.19
CA ARG A 153 -13.52 -2.36 16.04
C ARG A 153 -14.30 -3.57 15.56
N ARG A 154 -15.55 -3.38 15.14
CA ARG A 154 -16.36 -4.46 14.58
C ARG A 154 -15.73 -5.06 13.32
N MET A 155 -15.17 -4.23 12.44
CA MET A 155 -14.51 -4.69 11.21
C MET A 155 -13.18 -5.39 11.51
N GLU A 156 -12.43 -4.90 12.50
CA GLU A 156 -11.25 -5.57 13.02
C GLU A 156 -11.59 -6.97 13.56
N ASP A 157 -12.65 -7.10 14.37
CA ASP A 157 -13.12 -8.38 14.92
C ASP A 157 -13.56 -9.38 13.83
N ILE A 158 -13.99 -8.87 12.67
CA ILE A 158 -14.30 -9.68 11.48
C ILE A 158 -13.02 -10.18 10.79
N GLY A 159 -11.88 -9.51 11.02
CA GLY A 159 -10.58 -9.82 10.43
C GLY A 159 -10.16 -8.87 9.31
N VAL A 160 -10.85 -7.74 9.13
CA VAL A 160 -10.48 -6.71 8.14
C VAL A 160 -9.11 -6.14 8.49
N ARG A 161 -8.23 -6.05 7.48
CA ARG A 161 -6.85 -5.56 7.67
C ARG A 161 -6.67 -4.09 7.36
N TYR A 162 -7.39 -3.58 6.36
CA TYR A 162 -7.26 -2.20 5.91
C TYR A 162 -8.57 -1.44 6.13
N LEU A 163 -8.45 -0.31 6.83
CA LEU A 163 -9.56 0.63 7.02
C LEU A 163 -9.22 1.93 6.29
N ILE A 164 -10.06 2.30 5.33
CA ILE A 164 -9.98 3.60 4.65
C ILE A 164 -10.92 4.53 5.40
N VAL A 165 -10.37 5.54 6.06
CA VAL A 165 -11.13 6.42 6.95
C VAL A 165 -11.21 7.80 6.33
N THR A 166 -12.43 8.22 6.01
CA THR A 166 -12.72 9.53 5.41
C THR A 166 -13.45 10.41 6.40
N ASP A 167 -12.90 11.60 6.69
CA ASP A 167 -13.72 12.69 7.24
C ASP A 167 -14.38 13.44 6.08
N ILE A 168 -15.68 13.24 5.92
CA ILE A 168 -16.47 13.82 4.82
C ILE A 168 -16.38 15.35 4.84
N ALA A 169 -16.29 15.98 6.02
CA ALA A 169 -16.21 17.44 6.12
C ALA A 169 -14.89 17.99 5.55
N LYS A 170 -13.83 17.17 5.52
CA LYS A 170 -12.52 17.54 4.96
C LYS A 170 -12.38 17.17 3.49
N ASP A 171 -13.18 16.25 2.98
CA ASP A 171 -13.02 15.75 1.62
C ASP A 171 -13.27 16.83 0.55
N GLY A 172 -12.33 16.95 -0.40
CA GLY A 172 -12.36 17.96 -1.46
C GLY A 172 -12.14 19.42 -1.01
N THR A 173 -11.89 19.68 0.28
CA THR A 173 -11.76 21.05 0.83
C THR A 173 -10.37 21.65 0.74
N MET A 174 -9.31 20.84 0.57
CA MET A 174 -7.90 21.27 0.65
C MET A 174 -7.48 21.84 2.02
N ALA A 175 -8.24 21.56 3.09
CA ALA A 175 -8.01 22.12 4.43
C ALA A 175 -7.18 21.20 5.37
N GLY A 176 -6.47 20.22 4.81
CA GLY A 176 -5.75 19.19 5.57
C GLY A 176 -6.66 18.06 6.09
N PRO A 177 -6.10 16.86 6.35
CA PRO A 177 -6.83 15.73 6.90
C PRO A 177 -7.20 15.93 8.37
N ASN A 178 -8.20 15.20 8.87
CA ASN A 178 -8.58 15.24 10.28
C ASN A 178 -7.63 14.40 11.15
N LEU A 179 -6.50 15.00 11.54
CA LEU A 179 -5.46 14.33 12.33
C LEU A 179 -5.96 13.80 13.68
N VAL A 180 -6.90 14.50 14.33
CA VAL A 180 -7.46 14.06 15.64
C VAL A 180 -8.29 12.80 15.48
N MET A 181 -9.16 12.75 14.47
CA MET A 181 -9.97 11.57 14.17
C MET A 181 -9.09 10.38 13.79
N LEU A 182 -8.08 10.62 12.94
CA LEU A 182 -7.16 9.59 12.44
C LEU A 182 -6.25 9.03 13.53
N ASP A 183 -5.70 9.87 14.42
CA ASP A 183 -4.90 9.40 15.58
C ASP A 183 -5.73 8.53 16.52
N LYS A 184 -6.97 8.95 16.82
CA LYS A 184 -7.89 8.19 17.68
C LYS A 184 -8.16 6.78 17.14
N ILE A 185 -8.54 6.67 15.87
CA ILE A 185 -8.86 5.37 15.27
C ILE A 185 -7.61 4.51 15.11
N ASN A 186 -6.48 5.08 14.68
CA ASN A 186 -5.23 4.31 14.47
C ASN A 186 -4.66 3.71 15.77
N ARG A 187 -4.94 4.34 16.92
CA ARG A 187 -4.58 3.79 18.25
C ARG A 187 -5.57 2.76 18.77
N ALA A 188 -6.81 2.80 18.32
CA ALA A 188 -7.87 1.94 18.83
C ALA A 188 -7.96 0.59 18.12
N VAL A 189 -7.36 0.46 16.93
CA VAL A 189 -7.31 -0.78 16.16
C VAL A 189 -5.89 -1.13 15.74
N SER A 190 -5.62 -2.41 15.59
CA SER A 190 -4.41 -2.97 14.98
C SER A 190 -4.43 -2.92 13.45
N CYS A 191 -5.60 -2.68 12.83
CA CYS A 191 -5.73 -2.50 11.38
C CYS A 191 -4.77 -1.43 10.83
N SER A 192 -4.41 -1.62 9.57
CA SER A 192 -3.70 -0.66 8.72
C SER A 192 -4.66 0.45 8.29
N VAL A 193 -4.59 1.60 8.96
CA VAL A 193 -5.46 2.76 8.69
C VAL A 193 -4.90 3.60 7.54
N ILE A 194 -5.74 3.85 6.53
CA ILE A 194 -5.47 4.71 5.38
C ILE A 194 -6.31 5.98 5.52
N ALA A 195 -5.65 7.14 5.55
CA ALA A 195 -6.33 8.43 5.59
C ALA A 195 -6.94 8.77 4.23
N SER A 196 -8.19 9.22 4.24
CA SER A 196 -8.87 9.79 3.07
C SER A 196 -9.51 11.13 3.44
N GLY A 197 -9.57 12.04 2.47
CA GLY A 197 -10.15 13.38 2.65
C GLY A 197 -9.18 14.42 3.22
N GLY A 198 -9.05 15.54 2.52
CA GLY A 198 -8.34 16.74 2.98
C GLY A 198 -6.82 16.76 2.74
N VAL A 199 -6.19 15.64 2.36
CA VAL A 199 -4.75 15.59 2.03
C VAL A 199 -4.41 16.58 0.90
N SER A 200 -3.53 17.53 1.20
CA SER A 200 -3.32 18.72 0.36
C SER A 200 -1.87 19.14 0.18
N SER A 201 -0.96 18.71 1.07
CA SER A 201 0.42 19.17 1.11
C SER A 201 1.41 18.10 1.61
N LEU A 202 2.70 18.31 1.38
CA LEU A 202 3.75 17.45 1.95
C LEU A 202 3.77 17.47 3.48
N LYS A 203 3.33 18.57 4.10
CA LYS A 203 3.19 18.65 5.55
C LYS A 203 2.17 17.63 6.04
N ASP A 204 1.04 17.49 5.34
CA ASP A 204 0.03 16.48 5.68
C ASP A 204 0.64 15.06 5.63
N ILE A 205 1.47 14.76 4.63
CA ILE A 205 2.16 13.48 4.53
C ILE A 205 3.07 13.21 5.73
N VAL A 206 3.83 14.22 6.17
CA VAL A 206 4.68 14.13 7.36
C VAL A 206 3.84 13.91 8.62
N ASP A 207 2.77 14.68 8.79
CA ASP A 207 1.89 14.59 9.96
C ASP A 207 1.21 13.21 10.04
N LEU A 208 0.68 12.71 8.92
CA LEU A 208 0.05 11.38 8.85
C LEU A 208 1.05 10.25 9.11
N ASN A 209 2.28 10.37 8.61
CA ASN A 209 3.35 9.41 8.92
C ASN A 209 3.73 9.43 10.41
N ASN A 210 3.78 10.60 11.04
CA ASN A 210 4.06 10.74 12.48
C ASN A 210 2.96 10.10 13.35
N LEU A 211 1.72 10.06 12.85
CA LEU A 211 0.63 9.31 13.48
C LEU A 211 0.74 7.78 13.28
N GLY A 212 1.69 7.31 12.45
CA GLY A 212 1.88 5.90 12.14
C GLY A 212 0.76 5.31 11.29
N LEU A 213 0.16 6.10 10.40
CA LEU A 213 -0.83 5.60 9.44
C LEU A 213 -0.17 4.77 8.34
N TYR A 214 -0.91 3.77 7.83
CA TYR A 214 -0.44 2.90 6.76
C TYR A 214 -0.38 3.63 5.42
N GLY A 215 -1.36 4.49 5.14
CA GLY A 215 -1.43 5.20 3.87
C GLY A 215 -2.21 6.49 3.90
N ALA A 216 -2.12 7.23 2.81
CA ALA A 216 -2.91 8.43 2.55
C ALA A 216 -3.43 8.41 1.11
N ILE A 217 -4.72 8.71 0.93
CA ILE A 217 -5.35 8.89 -0.37
C ILE A 217 -5.31 10.37 -0.73
N ALA A 218 -4.85 10.69 -1.94
CA ALA A 218 -4.78 12.06 -2.44
C ALA A 218 -5.49 12.17 -3.81
N GLY A 219 -6.58 12.94 -3.84
CA GLY A 219 -7.33 13.23 -5.07
C GLY A 219 -7.09 14.65 -5.56
N LYS A 220 -8.00 15.57 -5.21
CA LYS A 220 -8.02 16.98 -5.67
C LYS A 220 -6.67 17.70 -5.64
N ALA A 221 -5.85 17.47 -4.62
CA ALA A 221 -4.55 18.13 -4.47
C ALA A 221 -3.55 17.77 -5.59
N LEU A 222 -3.65 16.57 -6.15
CA LEU A 222 -2.79 16.12 -7.25
C LEU A 222 -3.21 16.76 -8.57
N TYR A 223 -4.52 16.83 -8.83
CA TYR A 223 -5.06 17.46 -10.05
C TYR A 223 -4.80 18.97 -10.08
N THR A 224 -4.92 19.63 -8.93
CA THR A 224 -4.64 21.07 -8.78
C THR A 224 -3.13 21.38 -8.67
N LYS A 225 -2.26 20.35 -8.68
CA LYS A 225 -0.81 20.46 -8.49
C LYS A 225 -0.38 21.12 -7.17
N ALA A 226 -1.29 21.28 -6.22
CA ALA A 226 -0.98 21.75 -4.87
C ALA A 226 -0.09 20.73 -4.11
N LEU A 227 -0.26 19.45 -4.43
CA LEU A 227 0.62 18.37 -3.98
C LEU A 227 1.33 17.74 -5.19
N ASP A 228 2.65 17.85 -5.23
CA ASP A 228 3.48 17.13 -6.19
C ASP A 228 3.58 15.65 -5.80
N LEU A 229 3.10 14.75 -6.66
CA LEU A 229 3.02 13.32 -6.36
C LEU A 229 4.41 12.70 -6.19
N ARG A 230 5.37 13.06 -7.05
CA ARG A 230 6.74 12.52 -7.00
C ARG A 230 7.44 12.90 -5.70
N ALA A 231 7.26 14.14 -5.24
CA ALA A 231 7.75 14.61 -3.97
C ALA A 231 7.07 13.88 -2.80
N ALA A 232 5.75 13.65 -2.89
CA ALA A 232 5.00 12.90 -1.87
C ALA A 232 5.46 11.43 -1.76
N VAL A 233 5.63 10.75 -2.90
CA VAL A 233 6.20 9.39 -2.98
C VAL A 233 7.59 9.36 -2.34
N SER A 234 8.45 10.32 -2.71
CA SER A 234 9.82 10.42 -2.18
C SER A 234 9.85 10.74 -0.69
N ALA A 235 8.88 11.49 -0.17
CA ALA A 235 8.74 11.76 1.25
C ALA A 235 8.32 10.50 2.01
N CYS A 236 7.28 9.80 1.53
CA CYS A 236 6.82 8.53 2.09
C CYS A 236 7.97 7.50 2.18
N GLN A 237 8.74 7.32 1.11
CA GLN A 237 9.87 6.38 1.09
C GLN A 237 10.96 6.70 2.12
N ARG A 238 11.26 7.99 2.33
CA ARG A 238 12.27 8.43 3.31
C ARG A 238 11.78 8.32 4.75
N LEU A 239 10.49 8.54 4.99
CA LEU A 239 9.87 8.53 6.31
C LEU A 239 9.58 7.12 6.84
N SER A 240 9.34 6.14 5.97
CA SER A 240 9.06 4.76 6.33
C SER A 240 10.20 4.06 7.09
N GLY A 241 11.39 4.66 7.20
CA GLY A 241 12.49 4.15 8.02
C GLY A 241 12.30 4.27 9.54
N ASN A 242 11.27 4.98 10.03
CA ASN A 242 11.21 5.44 11.43
C ASN A 242 10.00 4.99 12.29
N THR A 243 9.01 4.22 11.81
CA THR A 243 7.76 4.03 12.60
C THR A 243 7.18 2.61 12.64
N LEU A 244 7.02 2.07 13.85
CA LEU A 244 6.68 0.69 14.30
C LEU A 244 5.46 -0.09 13.73
N LYS A 245 4.74 0.33 12.68
CA LYS A 245 3.71 -0.50 11.98
C LYS A 245 4.22 -1.14 10.66
N VAL A 246 5.54 -1.28 10.56
CA VAL A 246 6.28 -1.54 9.31
C VAL A 246 6.01 -2.91 8.65
N ARG A 247 5.58 -3.93 9.40
CA ARG A 247 5.64 -5.31 8.90
C ARG A 247 4.71 -5.60 7.72
N GLU A 248 3.46 -5.13 7.79
CA GLU A 248 2.46 -5.35 6.73
C GLU A 248 2.73 -4.46 5.50
N GLU A 249 3.21 -3.22 5.70
CA GLU A 249 3.70 -2.34 4.62
C GLU A 249 4.91 -2.96 3.89
N ILE A 250 5.88 -3.48 4.64
CA ILE A 250 7.02 -4.20 4.07
C ILE A 250 6.49 -5.41 3.30
N GLU A 251 5.63 -6.22 3.88
CA GLU A 251 5.12 -7.42 3.22
C GLU A 251 4.45 -7.13 1.87
N ASP A 252 3.60 -6.11 1.79
CA ASP A 252 2.94 -5.68 0.56
C ASP A 252 3.93 -5.08 -0.44
N HIS A 253 4.87 -4.26 0.03
CA HIS A 253 5.93 -3.71 -0.83
C HIS A 253 6.83 -4.81 -1.41
N LEU A 254 7.08 -5.85 -0.62
CA LEU A 254 7.95 -6.96 -0.99
C LEU A 254 7.29 -7.91 -2.00
N GLU A 255 5.95 -7.94 -2.11
CA GLU A 255 5.26 -8.87 -3.01
C GLU A 255 5.80 -8.84 -4.44
N ARG A 256 6.14 -7.66 -4.95
CA ARG A 256 6.60 -7.50 -6.33
C ARG A 256 7.88 -8.29 -6.63
N TYR A 257 8.80 -8.38 -5.66
CA TYR A 257 10.08 -9.06 -5.82
C TYR A 257 9.95 -10.58 -5.82
N PHE A 258 8.78 -11.10 -5.43
CA PHE A 258 8.49 -12.52 -5.35
C PHE A 258 7.38 -12.96 -6.32
N LEU A 259 7.05 -12.14 -7.32
CA LEU A 259 6.04 -12.49 -8.33
C LEU A 259 6.51 -13.60 -9.28
N LYS A 260 7.79 -13.57 -9.67
CA LYS A 260 8.39 -14.55 -10.58
C LYS A 260 8.90 -15.80 -9.86
N SER A 261 9.31 -15.68 -8.60
CA SER A 261 9.86 -16.77 -7.81
C SER A 261 9.75 -16.51 -6.31
N ASP A 262 9.60 -17.55 -5.50
CA ASP A 262 9.65 -17.47 -4.03
C ASP A 262 11.07 -17.22 -3.47
N LEU A 263 12.09 -17.29 -4.34
CA LEU A 263 13.48 -17.05 -4.00
C LEU A 263 14.11 -16.03 -4.95
N ILE A 264 14.66 -14.96 -4.38
CA ILE A 264 15.39 -13.94 -5.11
C ILE A 264 16.90 -14.06 -4.85
N PRO A 265 17.76 -14.05 -5.89
CA PRO A 265 19.20 -13.93 -5.71
C PRO A 265 19.55 -12.58 -5.08
N ALA A 266 20.48 -12.60 -4.12
CA ALA A 266 21.02 -11.40 -3.48
C ALA A 266 22.54 -11.38 -3.64
N VAL A 267 23.02 -10.44 -4.45
CA VAL A 267 24.44 -10.11 -4.61
C VAL A 267 24.82 -9.16 -3.50
N VAL A 268 25.73 -9.61 -2.62
CA VAL A 268 26.19 -8.82 -1.48
C VAL A 268 27.50 -8.12 -1.84
N GLN A 269 27.56 -6.82 -1.60
CA GLN A 269 28.68 -5.95 -1.97
C GLN A 269 29.15 -5.15 -0.75
N GLU A 270 30.47 -4.99 -0.59
CA GLU A 270 31.02 -4.08 0.41
C GLU A 270 30.71 -2.62 0.01
N ALA A 271 30.09 -1.88 0.93
CA ALA A 271 29.59 -0.54 0.65
C ALA A 271 30.72 0.47 0.38
N SER A 272 31.89 0.29 1.00
CA SER A 272 33.01 1.23 0.83
C SER A 272 33.83 1.01 -0.45
N THR A 273 33.90 -0.22 -0.94
CA THR A 273 34.80 -0.58 -2.06
C THR A 273 34.07 -0.97 -3.33
N GLY A 274 32.80 -1.37 -3.23
CA GLY A 274 32.09 -1.99 -4.34
C GLY A 274 32.53 -3.43 -4.62
N GLU A 275 33.35 -4.05 -3.77
CA GLU A 275 33.76 -5.45 -3.95
C GLU A 275 32.56 -6.39 -3.73
N VAL A 276 32.35 -7.34 -4.65
CA VAL A 276 31.33 -8.38 -4.47
C VAL A 276 31.84 -9.40 -3.45
N LEU A 277 31.09 -9.55 -2.36
CA LEU A 277 31.45 -10.40 -1.23
C LEU A 277 30.89 -11.81 -1.38
N MET A 278 29.62 -11.94 -1.76
CA MET A 278 28.97 -13.24 -1.90
C MET A 278 27.67 -13.15 -2.70
N LEU A 279 27.18 -14.31 -3.15
CA LEU A 279 25.82 -14.49 -3.62
C LEU A 279 25.08 -15.44 -2.67
N ALA A 280 23.87 -15.05 -2.28
CA ALA A 280 22.95 -15.88 -1.52
C ALA A 280 21.54 -15.74 -2.07
N TYR A 281 20.58 -16.45 -1.47
CA TYR A 281 19.17 -16.36 -1.84
C TYR A 281 18.37 -15.85 -0.66
N MET A 282 17.40 -14.99 -0.92
CA MET A 282 16.42 -14.54 0.05
C MET A 282 15.04 -15.08 -0.35
N ASN A 283 14.29 -15.61 0.61
CA ASN A 283 12.83 -15.70 0.51
C ASN A 283 12.20 -14.48 1.21
N ARG A 284 10.86 -14.35 1.10
CA ARG A 284 10.10 -13.26 1.74
C ARG A 284 10.45 -13.09 3.22
N GLU A 285 10.48 -14.18 3.99
CA GLU A 285 10.74 -14.14 5.43
C GLU A 285 12.16 -13.64 5.75
N SER A 286 13.18 -14.09 5.00
CA SER A 286 14.55 -13.61 5.17
C SER A 286 14.72 -12.14 4.80
N MET A 287 14.00 -11.65 3.78
CA MET A 287 14.05 -10.25 3.38
C MET A 287 13.39 -9.35 4.44
N ILE A 288 12.25 -9.77 4.99
CA ILE A 288 11.59 -9.09 6.12
C ILE A 288 12.55 -9.00 7.32
N LYS A 289 13.15 -10.12 7.74
CA LYS A 289 14.11 -10.11 8.85
C LYS A 289 15.31 -9.22 8.57
N THR A 290 15.78 -9.18 7.33
CA THR A 290 16.88 -8.29 6.94
C THR A 290 16.52 -6.83 7.15
N LEU A 291 15.31 -6.42 6.73
CA LEU A 291 14.81 -5.06 6.90
C LEU A 291 14.54 -4.73 8.39
N GLU A 292 14.01 -5.70 9.15
CA GLU A 292 13.72 -5.54 10.58
C GLU A 292 15.00 -5.41 11.42
N THR A 293 16.02 -6.25 11.18
CA THR A 293 17.22 -6.27 12.03
C THR A 293 18.32 -5.34 11.54
N GLY A 294 18.30 -4.91 10.28
CA GLY A 294 19.40 -4.16 9.65
C GLY A 294 20.66 -4.99 9.39
N TYR A 295 20.53 -6.32 9.39
CA TYR A 295 21.60 -7.30 9.17
C TYR A 295 21.12 -8.35 8.18
N THR A 296 22.00 -8.92 7.36
CA THR A 296 21.57 -9.85 6.32
C THR A 296 21.07 -11.18 6.87
N TRP A 297 19.85 -11.53 6.45
CA TRP A 297 19.26 -12.85 6.60
C TRP A 297 19.05 -13.46 5.22
N PHE A 298 19.26 -14.76 5.12
CA PHE A 298 19.17 -15.50 3.87
C PHE A 298 18.38 -16.79 4.08
N TYR A 299 17.91 -17.36 2.97
CA TYR A 299 17.30 -18.68 2.95
C TYR A 299 18.27 -19.72 2.39
N SER A 300 18.51 -20.78 3.17
CA SER A 300 19.35 -21.89 2.74
C SER A 300 18.51 -22.85 1.90
N ARG A 301 18.79 -22.92 0.59
CA ARG A 301 18.09 -23.86 -0.31
C ARG A 301 18.28 -25.33 0.06
N SER A 302 19.43 -25.69 0.61
CA SER A 302 19.75 -27.06 1.02
C SER A 302 19.16 -27.43 2.38
N ARG A 303 19.24 -26.52 3.37
CA ARG A 303 18.72 -26.76 4.72
C ARG A 303 17.25 -26.37 4.90
N GLN A 304 16.66 -25.74 3.88
CA GLN A 304 15.30 -25.19 3.89
C GLN A 304 14.98 -24.38 5.15
N THR A 305 15.94 -23.55 5.56
CA THR A 305 15.83 -22.76 6.77
C THR A 305 16.48 -21.39 6.61
N LEU A 306 16.03 -20.46 7.44
CA LEU A 306 16.61 -19.13 7.54
C LEU A 306 17.94 -19.18 8.26
N TRP A 307 18.85 -18.31 7.86
CA TRP A 307 20.10 -18.10 8.56
C TRP A 307 20.54 -16.64 8.48
N ASN A 308 21.10 -16.15 9.58
CA ASN A 308 21.70 -14.83 9.68
C ASN A 308 23.22 -14.94 9.45
N LYS A 309 23.78 -14.10 8.58
CA LYS A 309 25.20 -14.14 8.28
C LYS A 309 26.02 -13.74 9.51
N GLY A 310 26.88 -14.66 9.94
CA GLY A 310 27.81 -14.41 11.04
C GLY A 310 27.19 -14.50 12.42
N ALA A 311 25.95 -14.97 12.57
CA ALA A 311 25.29 -15.10 13.88
C ALA A 311 26.10 -15.94 14.89
N THR A 312 26.82 -16.96 14.41
CA THR A 312 27.66 -17.82 15.26
C THR A 312 29.11 -17.34 15.30
N SER A 313 29.65 -16.83 14.18
CA SER A 313 31.08 -16.49 14.07
C SER A 313 31.40 -15.03 14.43
N GLY A 314 30.40 -14.17 14.58
CA GLY A 314 30.57 -12.71 14.70
C GLY A 314 30.87 -12.00 13.37
N HIS A 315 31.04 -12.73 12.26
CA HIS A 315 31.35 -12.13 10.95
C HIS A 315 30.08 -11.64 10.23
N VAL A 316 29.48 -10.60 10.81
CA VAL A 316 28.17 -10.06 10.43
C VAL A 316 28.24 -9.10 9.25
N GLN A 317 27.09 -8.88 8.61
CA GLN A 317 26.91 -7.95 7.50
C GLN A 317 25.81 -6.95 7.86
N LYS A 318 26.20 -5.71 8.17
CA LYS A 318 25.25 -4.63 8.47
C LYS A 318 24.79 -4.00 7.17
N VAL A 319 23.48 -3.99 6.91
CA VAL A 319 22.91 -3.48 5.67
C VAL A 319 23.01 -1.95 5.63
N VAL A 320 23.51 -1.42 4.52
CA VAL A 320 23.55 0.01 4.20
C VAL A 320 22.45 0.35 3.21
N ARG A 321 22.30 -0.46 2.15
CA ARG A 321 21.31 -0.24 1.09
C ARG A 321 20.93 -1.57 0.45
N ILE A 322 19.67 -1.68 0.02
CA ILE A 322 19.19 -2.74 -0.86
C ILE A 322 18.64 -2.06 -2.12
N ALA A 323 19.04 -2.54 -3.29
CA ALA A 323 18.47 -2.17 -4.57
C ALA A 323 18.02 -3.44 -5.30
N ALA A 324 16.96 -3.33 -6.09
CA ALA A 324 16.59 -4.37 -7.05
C ALA A 324 17.09 -3.99 -8.45
N ASP A 325 17.20 -4.97 -9.34
CA ASP A 325 17.47 -4.76 -10.75
C ASP A 325 16.22 -4.25 -11.52
N CYS A 326 16.32 -4.19 -12.85
CA CYS A 326 15.32 -3.51 -13.68
C CYS A 326 13.96 -4.24 -13.75
N ASP A 327 13.93 -5.53 -13.46
CA ASP A 327 12.74 -6.36 -13.52
C ASP A 327 12.45 -7.09 -12.19
N ASP A 328 13.01 -6.55 -11.10
CA ASP A 328 12.70 -6.86 -9.70
C ASP A 328 12.95 -8.32 -9.28
N ASP A 329 13.86 -9.02 -9.95
CA ASP A 329 14.14 -10.43 -9.66
C ASP A 329 15.57 -10.74 -9.22
N THR A 330 16.40 -9.70 -9.01
CA THR A 330 17.69 -9.81 -8.33
C THR A 330 17.92 -8.61 -7.41
N LEU A 331 18.54 -8.86 -6.24
CA LEU A 331 18.91 -7.82 -5.29
C LEU A 331 20.41 -7.54 -5.29
N LEU A 332 20.77 -6.26 -5.25
CA LEU A 332 22.08 -5.77 -4.83
C LEU A 332 22.00 -5.26 -3.39
N VAL A 333 22.70 -5.94 -2.48
CA VAL A 333 22.70 -5.65 -1.04
C VAL A 333 24.08 -5.09 -0.66
N GLN A 334 24.14 -3.78 -0.41
CA GLN A 334 25.36 -3.12 0.05
C GLN A 334 25.44 -3.19 1.57
N VAL A 335 26.56 -3.67 2.09
CA VAL A 335 26.78 -3.93 3.53
C VAL A 335 28.09 -3.35 4.00
N VAL A 336 28.20 -3.09 5.29
CA VAL A 336 29.48 -3.02 6.00
C VAL A 336 29.78 -4.42 6.53
N GLN A 337 30.80 -5.08 5.99
CA GLN A 337 31.21 -6.42 6.40
C GLN A 337 32.11 -6.36 7.64
N THR A 338 31.73 -7.09 8.69
CA THR A 338 32.61 -7.36 9.85
C THR A 338 33.29 -8.71 9.67
N GLY A 339 34.62 -8.75 9.71
CA GLY A 339 35.39 -9.98 9.50
C GLY A 339 35.21 -10.59 8.09
N PRO A 340 35.62 -11.85 7.88
CA PRO A 340 35.44 -12.56 6.61
C PRO A 340 33.98 -12.80 6.19
N ALA A 341 33.62 -12.50 4.94
CA ALA A 341 32.34 -12.94 4.39
C ALA A 341 32.35 -14.44 4.10
N CYS A 342 33.49 -15.00 3.67
CA CYS A 342 33.60 -16.41 3.33
C CYS A 342 33.91 -17.29 4.55
N HIS A 343 33.37 -18.51 4.55
CA HIS A 343 33.65 -19.53 5.58
C HIS A 343 35.12 -20.00 5.56
N THR A 344 35.86 -19.76 4.48
CA THR A 344 37.29 -20.07 4.35
C THR A 344 38.20 -19.04 5.03
N GLY A 345 37.64 -17.96 5.58
CA GLY A 345 38.40 -16.83 6.13
C GLY A 345 38.73 -15.74 5.11
N SER A 346 38.40 -15.93 3.84
CA SER A 346 38.56 -14.89 2.80
C SER A 346 37.54 -13.77 2.97
N HIS A 347 37.93 -12.53 2.65
CA HIS A 347 37.01 -11.39 2.70
C HIS A 347 35.81 -11.58 1.76
N SER A 348 36.06 -11.98 0.50
CA SER A 348 35.05 -12.37 -0.48
C SER A 348 35.00 -13.89 -0.71
N CYS A 349 33.85 -14.41 -1.10
CA CYS A 349 33.67 -15.76 -1.65
C CYS A 349 34.28 -15.92 -3.05
N PHE A 350 34.51 -14.82 -3.76
CA PHE A 350 35.03 -14.79 -5.14
C PHE A 350 36.55 -14.60 -5.20
N PHE A 351 37.29 -15.29 -4.34
CA PHE A 351 38.74 -15.13 -4.19
C PHE A 351 39.58 -16.06 -5.07
N LYS A 352 38.97 -17.07 -5.72
CA LYS A 352 39.67 -18.02 -6.58
C LYS A 352 39.67 -17.53 -8.03
N GLN A 353 40.83 -17.11 -8.52
CA GLN A 353 41.02 -16.77 -9.92
C GLN A 353 41.07 -18.04 -10.78
N ILE A 354 40.35 -18.02 -11.91
CA ILE A 354 40.20 -19.18 -12.82
C ILE A 354 40.82 -18.93 -14.20
N PHE A 355 41.24 -17.71 -14.52
CA PHE A 355 41.95 -17.34 -15.75
C PHE A 355 43.01 -16.29 -15.49
#